data_AF-A0A1I7K8I3-F1
#
_entry.id   AF-A0A1I7K8I3-F1
#
_cell.length_a   1.000
_cell.length_b   1.000
_cell.length_c   1.000
_cell.angle_alpha   90.00
_cell.angle_beta   90.00
_cell.angle_gamma   90.00
#
_symmetry.space_group_name_H-M   'P 1'
#
loop_
_entity.id
_entity.type
_entity.pdbx_description
1 polymer ?
#
loop_
_entity_poly.entity_id
_entity_poly.type
_entity_poly.pdbx_seq_one_letter_code
_entity_poly.pdbx_strand_id
1 'polypeptide(L)'
;MRMLPAITLLVCAAAARAETRQATPDEIKSFAAFLKQAGGADLKPVFDIRRDEGAREWRVAAWAETRPQRGAWRLCLARRTPYAYDGGRWSASGGEARHAWLDRASDCGVSPERVELRSEIGDRDIVTVLERQGQVLQGARLLFAGNTQCAPIRAHKFKLAAVGMGADGYYRFTYRGERGGDAVVSVRKRGRELTAWNVRCET
;
A
#
# COMPACT_ATOMS: atom_id res chain seq x y z
N MET A 1 -59.57 -3.32 -16.17
CA MET A 1 -58.26 -3.81 -15.68
C MET A 1 -57.18 -2.88 -16.20
N ARG A 2 -56.57 -2.05 -15.34
CA ARG A 2 -55.41 -1.19 -15.67
C ARG A 2 -54.23 -1.71 -14.86
N MET A 3 -53.22 -2.25 -15.54
CA MET A 3 -51.93 -2.63 -14.95
C MET A 3 -51.09 -1.37 -14.72
N LEU A 4 -50.60 -1.20 -13.49
CA LEU A 4 -49.58 -0.20 -13.13
C LEU A 4 -48.20 -0.86 -13.19
N PRO A 5 -47.21 -0.28 -13.88
CA PRO A 5 -45.84 -0.77 -13.85
C PRO A 5 -45.15 -0.33 -12.57
N ALA A 6 -44.56 -1.28 -11.85
CA ALA A 6 -43.68 -1.01 -10.72
C ALA A 6 -42.32 -0.53 -11.26
N ILE A 7 -41.98 0.72 -10.96
CA ILE A 7 -40.67 1.31 -11.24
C ILE A 7 -39.74 0.89 -10.10
N THR A 8 -38.83 -0.05 -10.39
CA THR A 8 -37.76 -0.44 -9.47
C THR A 8 -36.68 0.64 -9.51
N LEU A 9 -36.56 1.42 -8.43
CA LEU A 9 -35.46 2.38 -8.25
C LEU A 9 -34.15 1.63 -8.03
N LEU A 10 -33.21 1.81 -8.95
CA LEU A 10 -31.83 1.38 -8.82
C LEU A 10 -31.12 2.32 -7.83
N VAL A 11 -30.84 1.87 -6.62
CA VAL A 11 -30.01 2.62 -5.66
C VAL A 11 -28.55 2.42 -6.06
N CYS A 12 -27.94 3.45 -6.64
CA CYS A 12 -26.48 3.53 -6.76
C CYS A 12 -25.89 3.70 -5.36
N ALA A 13 -25.22 2.66 -4.84
CA ALA A 13 -24.34 2.79 -3.70
C ALA A 13 -23.14 3.68 -4.11
N ALA A 14 -23.17 4.94 -3.72
CA ALA A 14 -22.01 5.82 -3.79
C ALA A 14 -20.96 5.29 -2.81
N ALA A 15 -19.76 4.98 -3.30
CA ALA A 15 -18.63 4.64 -2.45
C ALA A 15 -18.37 5.80 -1.48
N ALA A 16 -18.70 5.61 -0.22
CA ALA A 16 -18.51 6.60 0.80
C ALA A 16 -17.02 6.88 1.04
N ARG A 17 -16.71 8.16 1.25
CA ARG A 17 -15.33 8.62 1.42
C ARG A 17 -15.02 8.74 2.90
N ALA A 18 -14.02 8.00 3.36
CA ALA A 18 -13.41 8.24 4.66
C ALA A 18 -12.93 9.71 4.76
N GLU A 19 -13.24 10.37 5.87
CA GLU A 19 -12.83 11.74 6.12
C GLU A 19 -11.38 11.76 6.64
N THR A 20 -10.62 12.82 6.29
CA THR A 20 -9.25 13.03 6.76
C THR A 20 -9.10 14.42 7.35
N ARG A 21 -8.20 14.58 8.33
CA ARG A 21 -7.84 15.88 8.90
C ARG A 21 -6.35 15.99 9.16
N GLN A 22 -5.88 17.22 9.35
CA GLN A 22 -4.53 17.46 9.85
C GLN A 22 -4.44 17.11 11.35
N ALA A 23 -3.22 16.76 11.78
CA ALA A 23 -2.91 16.56 13.19
C ALA A 23 -3.00 17.90 13.94
N THR A 24 -3.57 17.85 15.13
CA THR A 24 -3.63 18.99 16.04
C THR A 24 -2.24 19.24 16.66
N PRO A 25 -1.97 20.45 17.16
CA PRO A 25 -0.72 20.75 17.86
C PRO A 25 -0.43 19.80 19.04
N ASP A 26 -1.47 19.38 19.77
CA ASP A 26 -1.34 18.48 20.92
C ASP A 26 -1.00 17.04 20.49
N GLU A 27 -1.57 16.56 19.39
CA GLU A 27 -1.19 15.26 18.79
C GLU A 27 0.25 15.27 18.29
N ILE A 28 0.68 16.36 17.65
CA ILE A 28 2.06 16.52 17.17
C ILE A 28 3.03 16.52 18.36
N LYS A 29 2.75 17.33 19.39
CA LYS A 29 3.59 17.45 20.58
C LYS A 29 3.66 16.16 21.38
N SER A 30 2.52 15.49 21.58
CA SER A 30 2.46 14.21 22.32
C SER A 30 3.21 13.10 21.58
N PHE A 31 3.08 13.02 20.24
CA PHE A 31 3.80 12.03 19.46
C PHE A 31 5.30 12.27 19.45
N ALA A 32 5.74 13.52 19.31
CA ALA A 32 7.16 13.88 19.38
C ALA A 32 7.77 13.52 20.75
N ALA A 33 7.05 13.79 21.84
CA ALA A 33 7.48 13.41 23.19
C ALA A 33 7.60 11.89 23.34
N PHE A 34 6.62 11.14 22.84
CA PHE A 34 6.64 9.68 22.82
C PHE A 34 7.83 9.13 22.01
N LEU A 35 8.06 9.62 20.79
CA LEU A 35 9.19 9.17 19.95
C LEU A 35 10.53 9.44 20.61
N LYS A 36 10.70 10.59 21.28
CA LYS A 36 11.93 10.90 22.02
C LYS A 36 12.18 9.88 23.13
N GLN A 37 11.15 9.46 23.86
CA GLN A 37 11.26 8.43 24.89
C GLN A 37 11.56 7.05 24.31
N ALA A 38 11.03 6.74 23.13
CA ALA A 38 11.29 5.49 22.41
C ALA A 38 12.65 5.45 21.68
N GLY A 39 13.49 6.49 21.81
CA GLY A 39 14.80 6.58 21.14
C GLY A 39 14.75 6.94 19.67
N GLY A 40 13.59 7.37 19.14
CA GLY A 40 13.36 7.71 17.75
C GLY A 40 13.47 9.20 17.42
N ALA A 41 14.36 9.94 18.09
CA ALA A 41 14.44 11.40 17.97
C ALA A 41 14.73 11.90 16.54
N ASP A 42 15.44 11.10 15.73
CA ASP A 42 15.79 11.44 14.34
C ASP A 42 14.80 10.90 13.31
N LEU A 43 13.72 10.25 13.74
CA LEU A 43 12.70 9.72 12.85
C LEU A 43 11.75 10.83 12.41
N LYS A 44 11.38 10.81 11.13
CA LYS A 44 10.41 11.77 10.60
C LYS A 44 8.98 11.27 10.88
N PRO A 45 8.16 11.99 11.65
CA PRO A 45 6.77 11.61 11.88
C PRO A 45 5.91 11.95 10.66
N VAL A 46 4.97 11.07 10.34
CA VAL A 46 3.91 11.28 9.34
C VAL A 46 2.59 10.83 9.94
N PHE A 47 1.60 11.72 9.98
CA PHE A 47 0.28 11.43 10.55
C PHE A 47 -0.69 10.90 9.49
N ASP A 48 -1.48 9.91 9.87
CA ASP A 48 -2.64 9.41 9.12
C ASP A 48 -3.85 9.44 10.04
N ILE A 49 -4.66 10.49 9.91
CA ILE A 49 -5.83 10.71 10.75
C ILE A 49 -7.07 10.60 9.89
N ARG A 50 -7.90 9.60 10.22
CA ARG A 50 -9.05 9.21 9.41
C ARG A 50 -10.26 8.97 10.27
N ARG A 51 -11.43 9.25 9.71
CA ARG A 51 -12.71 8.84 10.27
C ARG A 51 -13.45 8.05 9.20
N ASP A 52 -13.79 6.83 9.54
CA ASP A 52 -14.58 5.97 8.66
C ASP A 52 -16.01 6.50 8.57
N GLU A 53 -16.72 6.13 7.51
CA GLU A 53 -18.10 6.58 7.33
C GLU A 53 -18.97 6.15 8.51
N GLY A 54 -19.78 7.08 9.03
CA GLY A 54 -20.69 6.82 10.16
C GLY A 54 -19.99 6.64 11.50
N ALA A 55 -18.66 6.59 11.53
CA ALA A 55 -17.90 6.56 12.77
C ALA A 55 -17.96 7.92 13.46
N ARG A 56 -18.20 7.92 14.77
CA ARG A 56 -18.13 9.14 15.58
C ARG A 56 -16.70 9.55 15.89
N GLU A 57 -15.81 8.58 15.97
CA GLU A 57 -14.45 8.74 16.49
C GLU A 57 -13.42 8.85 15.36
N TRP A 58 -12.43 9.72 15.58
CA TRP A 58 -11.26 9.81 14.72
C TRP A 58 -10.27 8.71 15.09
N ARG A 59 -9.82 7.94 14.11
CA ARG A 59 -8.64 7.10 14.23
C ARG A 59 -7.42 7.96 13.98
N VAL A 60 -6.58 8.10 14.99
CA VAL A 60 -5.34 8.87 14.93
C VAL A 60 -4.17 7.89 14.90
N ALA A 61 -3.49 7.83 13.75
CA ALA A 61 -2.31 7.03 13.57
C ALA A 61 -1.12 7.91 13.13
N ALA A 62 0.07 7.43 13.41
CA ALA A 62 1.30 8.05 12.96
C ALA A 62 2.33 6.99 12.57
N TRP A 63 3.27 7.38 11.72
CA TRP A 63 4.37 6.53 11.29
C TRP A 63 5.66 7.28 11.53
N ALA A 64 6.64 6.61 12.11
CA ALA A 64 8.00 7.13 12.21
C ALA A 64 8.85 6.47 11.13
N GLU A 65 9.46 7.28 10.27
CA GLU A 65 10.27 6.80 9.15
C GLU A 65 11.76 7.06 9.41
N THR A 66 12.59 6.04 9.18
CA THR A 66 14.04 6.18 9.17
C THR A 66 14.47 7.03 7.97
N ARG A 67 15.57 7.76 8.10
CA ARG A 67 16.18 8.41 6.93
C ARG A 67 16.40 7.38 5.80
N PRO A 68 15.92 7.64 4.57
CA PRO A 68 16.15 6.74 3.45
C PRO A 68 17.63 6.43 3.26
N GLN A 69 17.93 5.16 3.00
CA GLN A 69 19.27 4.67 2.77
C GLN A 69 19.41 4.18 1.32
N ARG A 70 20.57 4.43 0.73
CA ARG A 70 20.91 3.89 -0.59
C ARG A 70 21.32 2.43 -0.47
N GLY A 71 20.60 1.57 -1.18
CA GLY A 71 20.98 0.18 -1.43
C GLY A 71 21.78 0.06 -2.73
N ALA A 72 21.79 -1.15 -3.30
CA ALA A 72 22.51 -1.38 -4.55
C ALA A 72 21.91 -0.61 -5.75
N TRP A 73 22.77 -0.13 -6.66
CA TRP A 73 22.39 0.64 -7.85
C TRP A 73 21.55 1.90 -7.54
N ARG A 74 20.28 1.89 -7.95
CA ARG A 74 19.30 2.97 -7.81
C ARG A 74 18.30 2.71 -6.69
N LEU A 75 18.50 1.64 -5.92
CA LEU A 75 17.60 1.23 -4.87
C LEU A 75 17.71 2.18 -3.68
N CYS A 76 16.58 2.65 -3.21
CA CYS A 76 16.43 3.38 -1.96
C CYS A 76 15.53 2.58 -1.03
N LEU A 77 15.90 2.52 0.25
CA LEU A 77 15.23 1.74 1.28
C LEU A 77 14.89 2.64 2.46
N ALA A 78 13.71 2.43 3.04
CA ALA A 78 13.32 3.05 4.30
C ALA A 78 12.53 2.06 5.16
N ARG A 79 12.55 2.28 6.47
CA ARG A 79 11.76 1.54 7.45
C ARG A 79 10.73 2.48 8.05
N ARG A 80 9.51 1.98 8.23
CA ARG A 80 8.41 2.72 8.86
C ARG A 80 7.87 1.91 10.03
N THR A 81 7.79 2.55 11.18
CA THR A 81 7.17 1.95 12.37
C THR A 81 5.80 2.59 12.57
N PRO A 82 4.71 1.80 12.54
CA PRO A 82 3.36 2.30 12.79
C PRO A 82 3.08 2.49 14.28
N TYR A 83 2.37 3.57 14.59
CA TYR A 83 1.86 3.88 15.91
C TYR A 83 0.39 4.29 15.84
N ALA A 84 -0.35 3.94 16.89
CA ALA A 84 -1.73 4.35 17.09
C ALA A 84 -1.88 5.15 18.38
N TYR A 85 -2.83 6.08 18.37
CA TYR A 85 -3.22 6.87 19.54
C TYR A 85 -4.60 6.42 20.02
N ASP A 86 -4.70 6.08 21.31
CA ASP A 86 -5.93 5.58 21.95
C ASP A 86 -6.76 6.69 22.65
N GLY A 87 -6.40 7.96 22.44
CA GLY A 87 -7.03 9.10 23.12
C GLY A 87 -6.28 9.57 24.38
N GLY A 88 -5.18 8.91 24.75
CA GLY A 88 -4.29 9.39 25.82
C GLY A 88 -2.84 8.94 25.68
N ARG A 89 -2.57 7.88 24.93
CA ARG A 89 -1.28 7.23 24.83
C ARG A 89 -0.99 6.78 23.40
N TRP A 90 0.28 6.89 23.02
CA TRP A 90 0.82 6.31 21.80
C TRP A 90 1.36 4.91 22.07
N SER A 91 1.11 4.00 21.14
CA SER A 91 1.64 2.64 21.19
C SER A 91 1.98 2.13 19.78
N ALA A 92 2.93 1.20 19.67
CA ALA A 92 3.22 0.56 18.40
C ALA A 92 2.01 -0.28 17.97
N SER A 93 1.54 -0.09 16.73
CA SER A 93 0.31 -0.71 16.24
C SER A 93 0.55 -1.81 15.19
N GLY A 94 1.81 -2.23 15.02
CA GLY A 94 2.21 -3.26 14.06
C GLY A 94 3.72 -3.43 13.99
N GLY A 95 4.15 -4.33 13.10
CA GLY A 95 5.56 -4.54 12.80
C GLY A 95 6.16 -3.40 11.97
N GLU A 96 7.49 -3.29 12.00
CA GLU A 96 8.23 -2.41 11.11
C GLU A 96 7.99 -2.82 9.64
N ALA A 97 7.56 -1.87 8.82
CA ALA A 97 7.36 -2.06 7.39
C ALA A 97 8.54 -1.51 6.60
N ARG A 98 9.18 -2.37 5.80
CA ARG A 98 10.24 -1.96 4.87
C ARG A 98 9.63 -1.46 3.57
N HIS A 99 10.19 -0.39 3.03
CA HIS A 99 9.76 0.21 1.79
C HIS A 99 10.94 0.39 0.84
N ALA A 100 10.70 0.24 -0.45
CA ALA A 100 11.68 0.37 -1.51
C ALA A 100 11.16 1.20 -2.68
N TRP A 101 12.06 1.95 -3.32
CA TRP A 101 11.80 2.62 -4.59
C TRP A 101 13.10 2.76 -5.39
N LEU A 102 12.98 3.11 -6.66
CA LEU A 102 14.13 3.42 -7.51
C LEU A 102 14.25 4.93 -7.68
N ASP A 103 15.40 5.49 -7.33
CA ASP A 103 15.71 6.91 -7.51
C ASP A 103 16.96 7.09 -8.37
N ARG A 104 16.98 8.12 -9.21
CA ARG A 104 18.19 8.54 -9.94
C ARG A 104 19.03 9.53 -9.14
N ALA A 105 18.40 10.32 -8.28
CA ALA A 105 19.10 11.23 -7.39
C ALA A 105 19.91 10.43 -6.38
N SER A 106 21.03 10.99 -5.90
CA SER A 106 21.95 10.33 -4.97
C SER A 106 21.44 10.33 -3.53
N ASP A 107 20.56 11.25 -3.18
CA ASP A 107 20.09 11.53 -1.81
C ASP A 107 18.93 10.64 -1.33
N CYS A 108 18.36 9.80 -2.20
CA CYS A 108 17.22 8.94 -1.88
C CYS A 108 16.05 9.75 -1.31
N GLY A 109 15.58 10.74 -2.07
CA GLY A 109 14.43 11.54 -1.71
C GLY A 109 13.19 10.70 -1.40
N VAL A 110 12.29 11.26 -0.59
CA VAL A 110 11.01 10.65 -0.19
C VAL A 110 10.11 10.51 -1.43
N SER A 111 9.94 9.29 -1.96
CA SER A 111 9.12 9.03 -3.16
C SER A 111 7.66 8.68 -2.83
N PRO A 112 6.66 9.21 -3.55
CA PRO A 112 5.27 8.78 -3.42
C PRO A 112 5.02 7.38 -4.02
N GLU A 113 5.93 6.87 -4.87
CA GLU A 113 5.82 5.57 -5.55
C GLU A 113 6.58 4.44 -4.83
N ARG A 114 6.73 4.55 -3.51
CA ARG A 114 7.38 3.51 -2.71
C ARG A 114 6.52 2.26 -2.63
N VAL A 115 7.20 1.12 -2.64
CA VAL A 115 6.60 -0.22 -2.57
C VAL A 115 6.97 -0.86 -1.25
N GLU A 116 5.99 -1.42 -0.55
CA GLU A 116 6.21 -2.17 0.69
C GLU A 116 6.87 -3.54 0.40
N LEU A 117 7.85 -3.94 1.20
CA LEU A 117 8.51 -5.23 1.14
C LEU A 117 7.94 -6.16 2.23
N ARG A 118 7.12 -7.12 1.82
CA ARG A 118 6.42 -8.07 2.73
C ARG A 118 7.24 -9.28 3.13
N SER A 119 8.42 -9.45 2.54
CA SER A 119 9.38 -10.48 2.90
C SER A 119 10.80 -9.95 2.71
N GLU A 120 11.78 -10.70 3.22
CA GLU A 120 13.18 -10.46 2.89
C GLU A 120 13.39 -10.79 1.41
N ILE A 121 13.85 -9.81 0.63
CA ILE A 121 14.19 -9.96 -0.78
C ILE A 121 15.56 -9.30 -0.96
N GLY A 122 16.49 -9.93 -1.68
CA GLY A 122 17.80 -9.33 -1.93
C GLY A 122 17.70 -8.11 -2.86
N ASP A 123 18.57 -7.12 -2.68
CA ASP A 123 18.57 -5.85 -3.43
C ASP A 123 18.46 -6.02 -4.95
N ARG A 124 19.22 -6.95 -5.53
CA ARG A 124 19.18 -7.25 -6.97
C ARG A 124 17.79 -7.66 -7.44
N ASP A 125 17.09 -8.43 -6.62
CA ASP A 125 15.76 -8.90 -6.91
C ASP A 125 14.74 -7.79 -6.72
N ILE A 126 14.88 -6.97 -5.66
CA ILE A 126 14.07 -5.76 -5.47
C ILE A 126 14.17 -4.85 -6.70
N VAL A 127 15.38 -4.56 -7.18
CA VAL A 127 15.57 -3.75 -8.39
C VAL A 127 14.88 -4.41 -9.60
N THR A 128 15.07 -5.71 -9.80
CA THR A 128 14.46 -6.44 -10.92
C THR A 128 12.93 -6.37 -10.87
N VAL A 129 12.31 -6.57 -9.70
CA VAL A 129 10.84 -6.53 -9.58
C VAL A 129 10.30 -5.12 -9.80
N LEU A 130 10.98 -4.09 -9.28
CA LEU A 130 10.56 -2.69 -9.44
C LEU A 130 10.69 -2.22 -10.90
N GLU A 131 11.76 -2.60 -11.59
CA GLU A 131 11.95 -2.25 -13.01
C GLU A 131 10.92 -2.93 -13.93
N ARG A 132 10.46 -4.14 -13.58
CA ARG A 132 9.63 -4.99 -14.45
C ARG A 132 8.16 -5.00 -14.08
N GLN A 133 7.75 -4.30 -13.03
CA GLN A 133 6.37 -4.32 -12.54
C GLN A 133 5.33 -3.97 -13.62
N GLY A 134 5.60 -2.98 -14.47
CA GLY A 134 4.70 -2.65 -15.58
C GLY A 134 4.47 -3.81 -16.56
N GLN A 135 5.53 -4.56 -16.88
CA GLN A 135 5.45 -5.73 -17.77
C GLN A 135 4.67 -6.88 -17.11
N VAL A 136 4.91 -7.12 -15.82
CA VAL A 136 4.16 -8.11 -15.03
C VAL A 136 2.67 -7.76 -15.00
N LEU A 137 2.32 -6.50 -14.74
CA LEU A 137 0.92 -6.06 -14.71
C LEU A 137 0.25 -6.23 -16.08
N GLN A 138 0.95 -5.93 -17.17
CA GLN A 138 0.44 -6.15 -18.53
C GLN A 138 0.13 -7.63 -18.78
N GLY A 139 1.04 -8.53 -18.42
CA GLY A 139 0.80 -9.98 -18.52
C GLY A 139 -0.36 -10.44 -17.63
N ALA A 140 -0.44 -9.91 -16.40
CA ALA A 140 -1.49 -10.25 -15.45
C ALA A 140 -2.89 -9.84 -15.93
N ARG A 141 -3.03 -8.74 -16.70
CA ARG A 141 -4.33 -8.30 -17.23
C ARG A 141 -5.02 -9.35 -18.12
N LEU A 142 -4.25 -10.24 -18.76
CA LEU A 142 -4.82 -11.36 -19.51
C LEU A 142 -5.51 -12.37 -18.58
N LEU A 143 -5.00 -12.52 -17.35
CA LEU A 143 -5.58 -13.38 -16.31
C LEU A 143 -6.81 -12.72 -15.64
N PHE A 144 -7.05 -11.43 -15.88
CA PHE A 144 -8.22 -10.72 -15.34
C PHE A 144 -9.45 -10.93 -16.24
N ALA A 145 -9.25 -11.42 -17.46
CA ALA A 145 -10.31 -11.62 -18.43
C ALA A 145 -11.23 -12.78 -18.04
N GLY A 146 -12.43 -12.81 -18.63
CA GLY A 146 -13.44 -13.83 -18.38
C GLY A 146 -14.26 -13.60 -17.11
N ASN A 147 -14.91 -14.66 -16.62
CA ASN A 147 -15.80 -14.63 -15.45
C ASN A 147 -15.03 -14.93 -14.16
N THR A 148 -13.96 -14.16 -13.90
CA THR A 148 -13.09 -14.31 -12.72
C THR A 148 -13.47 -13.31 -11.63
N GLN A 149 -13.00 -13.55 -10.40
CA GLN A 149 -13.12 -12.58 -9.28
C GLN A 149 -12.47 -11.22 -9.59
N CYS A 150 -11.60 -11.14 -10.59
CA CYS A 150 -10.94 -9.91 -11.03
C CYS A 150 -11.75 -9.12 -12.05
N ALA A 151 -12.81 -9.70 -12.62
CA ALA A 151 -13.61 -9.07 -13.65
C ALA A 151 -14.15 -7.67 -13.27
N PRO A 152 -14.59 -7.40 -12.01
CA PRO A 152 -15.10 -6.08 -11.63
C PRO A 152 -14.03 -4.98 -11.68
N ILE A 153 -12.77 -5.30 -11.34
CA ILE A 153 -11.68 -4.32 -11.21
C ILE A 153 -10.74 -4.30 -12.42
N ARG A 154 -11.03 -5.10 -13.47
CA ARG A 154 -10.11 -5.30 -14.59
C ARG A 154 -9.70 -4.04 -15.35
N ALA A 155 -10.56 -3.03 -15.35
CA ALA A 155 -10.35 -1.76 -16.02
C ALA A 155 -9.71 -0.69 -15.12
N HIS A 156 -9.42 -1.01 -13.85
CA HIS A 156 -8.79 -0.05 -12.95
C HIS A 156 -7.36 0.28 -13.37
N LYS A 157 -6.95 1.50 -13.01
CA LYS A 157 -5.54 1.87 -12.95
C LYS A 157 -4.97 1.27 -11.68
N PHE A 158 -3.87 0.56 -11.82
CA PHE A 158 -3.21 -0.15 -10.74
C PHE A 158 -1.81 0.44 -10.52
N LYS A 159 -1.41 0.56 -9.26
CA LYS A 159 -0.05 0.88 -8.86
C LYS A 159 0.49 -0.25 -7.99
N LEU A 160 1.77 -0.58 -8.16
CA LEU A 160 2.42 -1.57 -7.31
C LEU A 160 2.49 -1.00 -5.88
N ALA A 161 1.85 -1.67 -4.94
CA ALA A 161 1.78 -1.26 -3.54
C ALA A 161 2.71 -2.09 -2.66
N ALA A 162 2.85 -3.39 -2.95
CA ALA A 162 3.73 -4.26 -2.19
C ALA A 162 4.35 -5.38 -3.06
N VAL A 163 5.53 -5.82 -2.66
CA VAL A 163 6.18 -7.03 -3.19
C VAL A 163 6.62 -7.94 -2.05
N GLY A 164 6.57 -9.24 -2.28
CA GLY A 164 6.98 -10.25 -1.32
C GLY A 164 7.29 -11.57 -2.00
N MET A 165 7.65 -12.57 -1.21
CA MET A 165 7.75 -13.96 -1.61
C MET A 165 6.61 -14.75 -0.96
N GLY A 166 5.91 -15.55 -1.76
CA GLY A 166 4.92 -16.49 -1.26
C GLY A 166 5.59 -17.75 -0.71
N ALA A 167 4.87 -18.50 0.11
CA ALA A 167 5.33 -19.80 0.62
C ALA A 167 5.60 -20.82 -0.51
N ASP A 168 5.01 -20.60 -1.69
CA ASP A 168 5.22 -21.38 -2.91
C ASP A 168 6.46 -20.96 -3.71
N GLY A 169 7.28 -20.05 -3.19
CA GLY A 169 8.51 -19.59 -3.85
C GLY A 169 8.30 -18.63 -5.02
N TYR A 170 7.06 -18.27 -5.36
CA TYR A 170 6.77 -17.22 -6.35
C TYR A 170 6.80 -15.85 -5.69
N TYR A 171 7.23 -14.84 -6.44
CA TYR A 171 7.03 -13.46 -5.98
C TYR A 171 5.55 -13.11 -5.98
N ARG A 172 5.15 -12.26 -5.05
CA ARG A 172 3.78 -11.76 -4.89
C ARG A 172 3.81 -10.26 -5.10
N PHE A 173 3.18 -9.80 -6.17
CA PHE A 173 3.03 -8.38 -6.48
C PHE A 173 1.61 -7.98 -6.11
N THR A 174 1.47 -7.10 -5.13
CA THR A 174 0.17 -6.54 -4.75
C THR A 174 0.01 -5.21 -5.46
N TYR A 175 -0.93 -5.17 -6.39
CA TYR A 175 -1.32 -3.97 -7.10
C TYR A 175 -2.58 -3.39 -6.48
N ARG A 176 -2.57 -2.09 -6.18
CA ARG A 176 -3.73 -1.37 -5.65
C ARG A 176 -4.42 -0.58 -6.74
N GLY A 177 -5.73 -0.76 -6.85
CA GLY A 177 -6.59 -0.01 -7.75
C GLY A 177 -6.86 1.40 -7.25
N GLU A 178 -6.78 2.40 -8.13
CA GLU A 178 -7.11 3.79 -7.77
C GLU A 178 -8.57 4.00 -7.37
N ARG A 179 -9.47 3.09 -7.77
CA ARG A 179 -10.90 3.12 -7.46
C ARG A 179 -11.30 2.12 -6.36
N GLY A 180 -10.31 1.57 -5.66
CA GLY A 180 -10.49 0.45 -4.73
C GLY A 180 -10.13 -0.89 -5.37
N GLY A 181 -10.07 -1.91 -4.52
CA GLY A 181 -9.67 -3.26 -4.85
C GLY A 181 -8.17 -3.47 -5.00
N ASP A 182 -7.69 -4.63 -4.54
CA ASP A 182 -6.30 -5.06 -4.66
C ASP A 182 -6.21 -6.31 -5.56
N ALA A 183 -5.17 -6.38 -6.39
CA ALA A 183 -4.84 -7.54 -7.22
C ALA A 183 -3.47 -8.10 -6.80
N VAL A 184 -3.47 -9.31 -6.23
CA VAL A 184 -2.27 -10.04 -5.84
C VAL A 184 -1.88 -11.00 -6.97
N VAL A 185 -0.77 -10.69 -7.65
CA VAL A 185 -0.25 -11.46 -8.77
C VAL A 185 0.90 -12.36 -8.30
N SER A 186 0.79 -13.66 -8.54
CA SER A 186 1.92 -14.60 -8.43
C SER A 186 2.82 -14.44 -9.64
N VAL A 187 4.12 -14.32 -9.42
CA VAL A 187 5.10 -14.05 -10.47
C VAL A 187 6.21 -15.10 -10.42
N ARG A 188 6.40 -15.77 -11.57
CA ARG A 188 7.51 -16.67 -11.82
C ARG A 188 8.72 -15.89 -12.28
N LYS A 189 9.90 -16.23 -11.76
CA LYS A 189 11.17 -15.66 -12.20
C LYS A 189 12.02 -16.71 -12.90
N ARG A 190 12.55 -16.37 -14.08
CA ARG A 190 13.57 -17.15 -14.80
C ARG A 190 14.70 -16.22 -15.23
N GLY A 191 15.83 -16.28 -14.53
CA GLY A 191 16.91 -15.30 -14.73
C GLY A 191 16.44 -13.87 -14.40
N ARG A 192 16.34 -13.01 -15.42
CA ARG A 192 15.80 -11.64 -15.31
C ARG A 192 14.35 -11.50 -15.78
N GLU A 193 13.77 -12.56 -16.34
CA GLU A 193 12.39 -12.56 -16.82
C GLU A 193 11.43 -12.77 -15.66
N LEU A 194 10.33 -12.02 -15.68
CA LEU A 194 9.23 -12.10 -14.71
C LEU A 194 7.92 -12.31 -15.46
N THR A 195 7.24 -13.43 -15.17
CA THR A 195 6.01 -13.83 -15.85
C THR A 195 4.87 -13.93 -14.83
N ALA A 196 3.77 -13.24 -15.10
CA ALA A 196 2.55 -13.38 -14.31
C ALA A 196 2.00 -14.82 -14.46
N TRP A 197 1.76 -15.49 -13.33
CA TRP A 197 1.35 -16.89 -13.30
C TRP A 197 -0.11 -17.06 -12.83
N ASN A 198 -0.52 -16.31 -11.81
CA ASN A 198 -1.87 -16.36 -11.25
C ASN A 198 -2.24 -14.99 -10.67
N VAL A 199 -3.53 -14.71 -10.53
CA VAL A 199 -4.06 -13.51 -9.88
C VAL A 199 -5.14 -13.86 -8.86
N ARG A 200 -5.08 -13.20 -7.71
CA ARG A 200 -6.21 -13.08 -6.78
C ARG A 200 -6.64 -11.63 -6.68
N CYS A 201 -7.93 -11.36 -6.75
CA CYS A 201 -8.46 -10.01 -6.58
C CYS A 201 -9.38 -9.94 -5.37
N GLU A 202 -9.29 -8.84 -4.64
CA GLU A 202 -10.14 -8.48 -3.52
C GLU A 202 -10.79 -7.14 -3.87
N THR A 203 -12.12 -7.10 -3.88
CA THR A 203 -12.94 -5.93 -4.26
C THR A 203 -13.45 -5.18 -3.05
#